data_AF-A0A2N1RT11-F1
#
_entry.id   AF-A0A2N1RT11-F1
#
_cell.length_a   1.000
_cell.length_b   1.000
_cell.length_c   1.000
_cell.angle_alpha   90.00
_cell.angle_beta   90.00
_cell.angle_gamma   90.00
#
_symmetry.space_group_name_H-M   'P 1'
#
loop_
_entity.id
_entity.type
_entity.pdbx_description
1 polymer ?
#
loop_
_entity_poly.entity_id
_entity_poly.type
_entity_poly.pdbx_seq_one_letter_code
_entity_poly.pdbx_strand_id
1 'polypeptide(L)'
;MLKIKEFLLDKLVTSYNESTSFVMTITITLLYIKDKEFRDIFFNLEKVSGKTDFTSFIFGIFLIIGILLTIYNAFSNKKNHWDNEILLTYILLINIFVSLFTFQYLDKLHSNYEVIFPFFNIIYSYTIGILFIKGKIEVKRLFSDKDIQLHEILIDTIIITLIIFYSKNKLNNNWMITFSICISYTITLNSLIIKFNRIILSKIRYLLFK
;
A
#
# COMPACT_ATOMS: atom_id res chain seq x y z
N MET A 1 13.52 29.78 -3.89
CA MET A 1 13.85 28.38 -4.21
C MET A 1 13.44 27.39 -3.10
N LEU A 2 13.69 27.68 -1.82
CA LEU A 2 13.25 26.84 -0.67
C LEU A 2 11.73 26.59 -0.63
N LYS A 3 10.90 27.62 -0.81
CA LYS A 3 9.42 27.49 -0.81
C LYS A 3 8.86 26.56 -1.89
N ILE A 4 9.47 26.54 -3.08
CA ILE A 4 9.03 25.66 -4.18
C ILE A 4 9.38 24.20 -3.84
N LYS A 5 10.56 23.97 -3.27
CA LYS A 5 10.98 22.64 -2.83
C LYS A 5 10.10 22.10 -1.71
N GLU A 6 9.77 22.93 -0.72
CA GLU A 6 8.86 22.57 0.37
C GLU A 6 7.44 22.30 -0.14
N PHE A 7 6.92 23.15 -1.03
CA PHE A 7 5.62 22.95 -1.67
C PHE A 7 5.56 21.66 -2.50
N LEU A 8 6.61 21.37 -3.27
CA LEU A 8 6.72 20.14 -4.04
C LEU A 8 6.81 18.92 -3.11
N LEU A 9 7.57 19.01 -2.01
CA LEU A 9 7.59 17.94 -1.00
C LEU A 9 6.22 17.75 -0.36
N ASP A 10 5.49 18.81 -0.02
CA ASP A 10 4.15 18.71 0.55
C ASP A 10 3.12 18.10 -0.41
N LYS A 11 3.24 18.35 -1.72
CA LYS A 11 2.33 17.79 -2.70
C LYS A 11 2.71 16.39 -3.20
N LEU A 12 4.00 16.09 -3.28
CA LEU A 12 4.49 14.80 -3.75
C LEU A 12 4.49 13.75 -2.64
N VAL A 13 4.67 14.16 -1.39
CA VAL A 13 4.54 13.28 -0.23
C VAL A 13 3.07 13.21 0.15
N THR A 14 2.31 12.41 -0.59
CA THR A 14 1.00 11.97 -0.12
C THR A 14 1.19 11.24 1.22
N SER A 15 0.41 11.65 2.22
CA SER A 15 0.50 11.03 3.54
C SER A 15 -0.03 9.60 3.49
N TYR A 16 0.81 8.69 3.94
CA TYR A 16 0.37 7.38 4.38
C TYR A 16 -0.44 7.52 5.67
N ASN A 17 -1.30 6.55 5.91
CA ASN A 17 -2.01 6.41 7.16
C ASN A 17 -2.26 4.93 7.42
N GLU A 18 -2.95 4.63 8.52
CA GLU A 18 -3.33 3.27 8.89
C GLU A 18 -4.22 2.59 7.84
N SER A 19 -4.97 3.34 7.04
CA SER A 19 -5.82 2.77 5.98
C SER A 19 -4.89 2.28 4.90
N THR A 20 -3.85 3.05 4.57
CA THR A 20 -2.89 2.63 3.55
C THR A 20 -2.16 1.36 3.93
N SER A 21 -1.66 1.22 5.18
CA SER A 21 -1.05 -0.04 5.62
C SER A 21 -2.06 -1.19 5.61
N PHE A 22 -3.29 -0.94 6.04
CA PHE A 22 -4.37 -1.93 6.07
C PHE A 22 -4.75 -2.41 4.67
N VAL A 23 -4.96 -1.50 3.74
CA VAL A 23 -5.28 -1.79 2.35
C VAL A 23 -4.14 -2.54 1.67
N MET A 24 -2.89 -2.14 1.88
CA MET A 24 -1.74 -2.86 1.32
C MET A 24 -1.69 -4.29 1.86
N THR A 25 -1.92 -4.47 3.16
CA THR A 25 -2.02 -5.79 3.81
C THR A 25 -3.11 -6.65 3.17
N ILE A 26 -4.33 -6.13 3.04
CA ILE A 26 -5.43 -6.83 2.36
C ILE A 26 -5.07 -7.18 0.92
N THR A 27 -4.45 -6.24 0.19
CA THR A 27 -4.05 -6.46 -1.20
C THR A 27 -3.08 -7.63 -1.30
N ILE A 28 -2.06 -7.69 -0.43
CA ILE A 28 -1.11 -8.80 -0.37
C ILE A 28 -1.83 -10.10 -0.03
N THR A 29 -2.67 -10.11 1.00
CA THR A 29 -3.40 -11.32 1.42
C THR A 29 -4.30 -11.85 0.29
N LEU A 30 -5.04 -10.98 -0.38
CA LEU A 30 -5.92 -11.37 -1.49
C LEU A 30 -5.14 -11.84 -2.71
N LEU A 31 -4.04 -11.17 -3.07
CA LEU A 31 -3.16 -11.63 -4.16
C LEU A 31 -2.52 -12.98 -3.82
N TYR A 32 -2.10 -13.17 -2.58
CA TYR A 32 -1.59 -14.46 -2.10
C TYR A 32 -2.65 -15.56 -2.23
N ILE A 33 -3.91 -15.31 -1.88
CA ILE A 33 -4.97 -16.31 -2.03
C ILE A 33 -5.28 -16.58 -3.51
N LYS A 34 -5.31 -15.55 -4.35
CA LYS A 34 -5.83 -15.64 -5.72
C LYS A 34 -4.79 -15.96 -6.80
N ASP A 35 -3.57 -15.49 -6.65
CA ASP A 35 -2.56 -15.53 -7.71
C ASP A 35 -1.46 -16.55 -7.38
N LYS A 36 -1.38 -17.61 -8.19
CA LYS A 36 -0.39 -18.68 -8.01
C LYS A 36 1.04 -18.17 -8.24
N GLU A 37 1.26 -17.32 -9.23
CA GLU A 37 2.58 -16.77 -9.53
C GLU A 37 3.06 -15.91 -8.37
N PHE A 38 2.19 -15.09 -7.78
CA PHE A 38 2.52 -14.32 -6.58
C PHE A 38 2.92 -15.23 -5.40
N ARG A 39 2.18 -16.32 -5.14
CA ARG A 39 2.58 -17.31 -4.11
C ARG A 39 3.89 -18.00 -4.42
N ASP A 40 4.09 -18.39 -5.67
CA ASP A 40 5.28 -19.10 -6.09
C ASP A 40 6.51 -18.21 -5.93
N ILE A 41 6.41 -16.91 -6.26
CA ILE A 41 7.45 -15.92 -5.96
C ILE A 41 7.66 -15.80 -4.46
N PHE A 42 6.59 -15.79 -3.66
CA PHE A 42 6.65 -15.63 -2.22
C PHE A 42 7.43 -16.75 -1.52
N PHE A 43 7.15 -18.01 -1.86
CA PHE A 43 7.79 -19.17 -1.23
C PHE A 43 9.06 -19.62 -1.93
N ASN A 44 9.17 -19.38 -3.24
CA ASN A 44 10.29 -19.85 -4.05
C ASN A 44 11.13 -18.68 -4.59
N LEU A 45 11.44 -17.66 -3.76
CA LEU A 45 12.49 -16.68 -4.10
C LEU A 45 13.84 -17.38 -4.39
N GLU A 46 14.00 -18.61 -3.91
CA GLU A 46 15.09 -19.54 -4.25
C GLU A 46 15.20 -19.80 -5.77
N LYS A 47 14.08 -20.06 -6.46
CA LYS A 47 14.09 -20.32 -7.92
C LYS A 47 14.55 -19.12 -8.73
N VAL A 48 14.37 -17.91 -8.19
CA VAL A 48 14.72 -16.65 -8.87
C VAL A 48 16.18 -16.25 -8.59
N SER A 49 16.73 -16.58 -7.41
CA SER A 49 18.05 -16.10 -6.96
C SER A 49 19.16 -17.15 -6.92
N GLY A 50 18.82 -18.45 -6.97
CA GLY A 50 19.79 -19.56 -6.94
C GLY A 50 20.61 -19.66 -5.64
N LYS A 51 20.24 -18.90 -4.60
CA LYS A 51 20.84 -18.92 -3.26
C LYS A 51 19.74 -19.03 -2.19
N THR A 52 20.09 -19.68 -1.08
CA THR A 52 19.27 -20.36 -0.07
C THR A 52 18.06 -19.63 0.54
N ASP A 53 17.13 -20.46 1.04
CA ASP A 53 15.89 -20.27 1.81
C ASP A 53 15.82 -19.11 2.82
N PHE A 54 16.96 -18.63 3.32
CA PHE A 54 16.98 -17.70 4.46
C PHE A 54 16.41 -16.33 4.12
N THR A 55 16.64 -15.82 2.91
CA THR A 55 16.09 -14.50 2.49
C THR A 55 14.58 -14.55 2.29
N SER A 56 14.06 -15.61 1.66
CA SER A 56 12.63 -15.86 1.52
C SER A 56 11.95 -15.99 2.87
N PHE A 57 12.58 -16.72 3.79
CA PHE A 57 12.09 -16.92 5.14
C PHE A 57 12.02 -15.60 5.93
N ILE A 58 13.08 -14.78 5.89
CA ILE A 58 13.08 -13.45 6.52
C ILE A 58 11.97 -12.57 5.95
N PHE A 59 11.83 -12.53 4.62
CA PHE A 59 10.80 -11.73 3.97
C PHE A 59 9.39 -12.19 4.35
N GLY A 60 9.16 -13.51 4.41
CA GLY A 60 7.90 -14.10 4.88
C GLY A 60 7.59 -13.71 6.33
N ILE A 61 8.56 -13.81 7.23
CA ILE A 61 8.41 -13.36 8.63
C ILE A 61 8.07 -11.86 8.67
N PHE A 62 8.80 -11.05 7.92
CA PHE A 62 8.59 -9.61 7.89
C PHE A 62 7.16 -9.25 7.46
N LEU A 63 6.62 -9.96 6.47
CA LEU A 63 5.24 -9.75 6.04
C LEU A 63 4.22 -10.21 7.07
N ILE A 64 4.42 -11.37 7.70
CA ILE A 64 3.54 -11.83 8.78
C ILE A 64 3.52 -10.81 9.92
N ILE A 65 4.69 -10.33 10.34
CA ILE A 65 4.81 -9.29 11.38
C ILE A 65 4.10 -8.01 10.93
N GLY A 66 4.30 -7.55 9.70
CA GLY A 66 3.64 -6.36 9.18
C GLY A 66 2.12 -6.48 9.10
N ILE A 67 1.60 -7.65 8.72
CA ILE A 67 0.17 -7.96 8.72
C ILE A 67 -0.38 -7.91 10.15
N LEU A 68 0.27 -8.61 11.09
CA LEU A 68 -0.14 -8.64 12.49
C LEU A 68 -0.10 -7.23 13.12
N LEU A 69 0.94 -6.45 12.84
CA LEU A 69 1.10 -5.09 13.32
C LEU A 69 0.02 -4.16 12.73
N THR A 70 -0.31 -4.33 11.45
CA THR A 70 -1.36 -3.55 10.80
C THR A 70 -2.74 -3.85 11.39
N ILE A 71 -3.05 -5.14 11.61
CA ILE A 71 -4.28 -5.56 12.28
C ILE A 71 -4.32 -5.01 13.71
N TYR A 72 -3.23 -5.18 14.47
CA TYR A 72 -3.13 -4.66 15.83
C TYR A 72 -3.39 -3.15 15.90
N ASN A 73 -2.73 -2.36 15.04
CA ASN A 73 -2.91 -0.90 15.03
C ASN A 73 -4.30 -0.48 14.55
N ALA A 74 -4.92 -1.22 13.62
CA ALA A 74 -6.28 -0.93 13.16
C ALA A 74 -7.34 -1.04 14.28
N PHE A 75 -7.06 -1.82 15.35
CA PHE A 75 -7.98 -2.02 16.47
C PHE A 75 -7.45 -1.47 17.81
N SER A 76 -6.24 -0.92 17.86
CA SER A 76 -5.64 -0.39 19.08
C SER A 76 -5.88 1.12 19.22
N ASN A 77 -6.37 1.55 20.39
CA ASN A 77 -6.45 2.97 20.73
C ASN A 77 -5.12 3.55 21.25
N LYS A 78 -4.11 2.70 21.49
CA LYS A 78 -2.78 3.13 21.94
C LYS A 78 -1.81 3.00 20.78
N LYS A 79 -1.26 4.14 20.35
CA LYS A 79 -0.32 4.22 19.23
C LYS A 79 1.04 4.64 19.75
N ASN A 80 2.05 3.79 19.58
CA ASN A 80 3.42 4.16 19.90
C ASN A 80 4.10 4.72 18.65
N HIS A 81 5.05 5.64 18.85
CA HIS A 81 5.84 6.19 17.75
C HIS A 81 6.53 5.09 16.92
N TRP A 82 7.05 4.07 17.59
CA TRP A 82 7.68 2.89 16.99
C TRP A 82 6.74 2.11 16.07
N ASP A 83 5.44 2.03 16.39
CA ASP A 83 4.47 1.29 15.57
C ASP A 83 4.36 1.94 14.17
N ASN A 84 4.31 3.27 14.12
CA ASN A 84 4.26 4.04 12.88
C ASN A 84 5.55 3.90 12.05
N GLU A 85 6.71 3.83 12.69
CA GLU A 85 7.99 3.61 11.98
C GLU A 85 8.07 2.22 11.35
N ILE A 86 7.63 1.19 12.09
CA ILE A 86 7.61 -0.18 11.57
C ILE A 86 6.58 -0.31 10.45
N LEU A 87 5.39 0.28 10.58
CA LEU A 87 4.37 0.29 9.52
C LEU A 87 4.87 1.01 8.25
N LEU A 88 5.53 2.15 8.40
CA LEU A 88 6.10 2.87 7.27
C LEU A 88 7.19 2.03 6.58
N THR A 89 8.07 1.41 7.36
CA THR A 89 9.13 0.52 6.85
C THR A 89 8.52 -0.67 6.10
N TYR A 90 7.45 -1.25 6.64
CA TYR A 90 6.67 -2.31 6.00
C TYR A 90 6.10 -1.89 4.65
N ILE A 91 5.41 -0.76 4.60
CA ILE A 91 4.87 -0.19 3.37
C ILE A 91 5.97 0.00 2.33
N LEU A 92 7.10 0.62 2.72
CA LEU A 92 8.21 0.91 1.82
C LEU A 92 8.85 -0.37 1.27
N LEU A 93 9.07 -1.38 2.12
CA LEU A 93 9.67 -2.64 1.70
C LEU A 93 8.77 -3.41 0.72
N ILE A 94 7.47 -3.46 0.98
CA ILE A 94 6.50 -4.03 0.04
C ILE A 94 6.54 -3.31 -1.31
N ASN A 95 6.54 -1.98 -1.26
CA ASN A 95 6.56 -1.16 -2.46
C ASN A 95 7.83 -1.37 -3.29
N ILE A 96 8.98 -1.44 -2.63
CA ILE A 96 10.26 -1.77 -3.26
C ILE A 96 10.22 -3.19 -3.84
N PHE A 97 9.69 -4.16 -3.09
CA PHE A 97 9.54 -5.54 -3.55
C PHE A 97 8.73 -5.60 -4.85
N VAL A 98 7.53 -5.01 -4.89
CA VAL A 98 6.71 -5.01 -6.12
C VAL A 98 7.38 -4.24 -7.26
N SER A 99 8.08 -3.16 -6.94
CA SER A 99 8.86 -2.38 -7.91
C SER A 99 9.97 -3.20 -8.57
N LEU A 100 10.73 -3.99 -7.79
CA LEU A 100 11.79 -4.85 -8.30
C LEU A 100 11.26 -5.92 -9.25
N PHE A 101 10.15 -6.57 -8.88
CA PHE A 101 9.53 -7.58 -9.73
C PHE A 101 8.93 -6.96 -11.00
N THR A 102 8.40 -5.73 -10.94
CA THR A 102 7.87 -5.06 -12.14
C THR A 102 8.90 -5.01 -13.28
N PHE A 103 10.17 -4.74 -12.99
CA PHE A 103 11.22 -4.69 -13.99
C PHE A 103 11.44 -6.03 -14.72
N GLN A 104 11.34 -7.15 -13.99
CA GLN A 104 11.53 -8.48 -14.58
C GLN A 104 10.44 -8.87 -15.58
N TYR A 105 9.30 -8.18 -15.54
CA TYR A 105 8.14 -8.49 -16.36
C TYR A 105 7.86 -7.39 -17.40
N LEU A 106 8.71 -6.37 -17.53
CA LEU A 106 8.56 -5.29 -18.52
C LEU A 106 8.42 -5.81 -19.95
N ASP A 107 9.16 -6.85 -20.30
CA ASP A 107 9.09 -7.46 -21.65
C ASP A 107 7.76 -8.17 -21.90
N LYS A 108 7.10 -8.65 -20.85
CA LYS A 108 5.76 -9.26 -20.92
C LYS A 108 4.62 -8.22 -20.88
N LEU A 109 4.96 -6.96 -20.63
CA LEU A 109 4.01 -5.86 -20.48
C LEU A 109 3.78 -5.07 -21.79
N HIS A 110 4.35 -5.53 -22.91
CA HIS A 110 4.23 -4.90 -24.22
C HIS A 110 2.77 -4.80 -24.69
N SER A 111 2.11 -3.67 -24.39
CA SER A 111 0.94 -3.04 -25.07
C SER A 111 -0.14 -2.46 -24.14
N ASN A 112 -0.02 -2.59 -22.80
CA ASN A 112 -1.08 -2.09 -21.91
C ASN A 112 -0.73 -0.71 -21.32
N TYR A 113 -1.60 0.28 -21.51
CA TYR A 113 -1.48 1.62 -20.89
C TYR A 113 -1.39 1.55 -19.35
N GLU A 114 -1.85 0.45 -18.77
CA GLU A 114 -1.88 0.16 -17.33
C GLU A 114 -0.49 -0.02 -16.72
N VAL A 115 0.54 -0.20 -17.55
CA VAL A 115 1.96 -0.22 -17.16
C VAL A 115 2.38 1.09 -16.51
N ILE A 116 1.66 2.18 -16.77
CA ILE A 116 1.90 3.47 -16.14
C ILE A 116 1.79 3.41 -14.60
N PHE A 117 0.91 2.55 -14.06
CA PHE A 117 0.71 2.43 -12.62
C PHE A 117 1.94 1.86 -11.91
N PRO A 118 2.51 0.71 -12.33
CA PRO A 118 3.78 0.24 -11.80
C PRO A 118 4.93 1.26 -11.92
N PHE A 119 5.04 1.97 -13.05
CA PHE A 119 6.09 2.99 -13.22
C PHE A 119 5.96 4.13 -12.21
N PHE A 120 4.75 4.66 -12.01
CA PHE A 120 4.53 5.67 -10.97
C PHE A 120 4.82 5.12 -9.58
N ASN A 121 4.45 3.85 -9.31
CA ASN A 121 4.73 3.25 -8.02
C ASN A 121 6.24 3.12 -7.76
N ILE A 122 7.04 2.74 -8.77
CA ILE A 122 8.51 2.70 -8.67
C ILE A 122 9.06 4.08 -8.31
N ILE A 123 8.68 5.11 -9.09
CA ILE A 123 9.18 6.49 -8.89
C ILE A 123 8.82 6.97 -7.49
N TYR A 124 7.57 6.78 -7.08
CA TYR A 124 7.07 7.21 -5.78
C TYR A 124 7.77 6.48 -4.62
N SER A 125 7.86 5.15 -4.70
CA SER A 125 8.50 4.31 -3.69
C SER A 125 9.98 4.65 -3.51
N TYR A 126 10.70 4.84 -4.61
CA TYR A 126 12.12 5.19 -4.58
C TYR A 126 12.34 6.61 -4.04
N THR A 127 11.49 7.56 -4.43
CA THR A 127 11.57 8.94 -3.94
C THR A 127 11.36 8.99 -2.43
N ILE A 128 10.33 8.34 -1.90
CA ILE A 128 10.07 8.32 -0.46
C ILE A 128 11.16 7.54 0.28
N GLY A 129 11.58 6.39 -0.24
CA GLY A 129 12.67 5.61 0.36
C GLY A 129 13.95 6.42 0.52
N ILE A 130 14.37 7.15 -0.52
CA ILE A 130 15.55 8.03 -0.44
C ILE A 130 15.35 9.14 0.58
N LEU A 131 14.18 9.79 0.57
CA LEU A 131 13.92 10.92 1.47
C LEU A 131 13.85 10.46 2.94
N PHE A 132 13.32 9.26 3.18
CA PHE A 132 13.29 8.61 4.49
C PHE A 132 14.70 8.27 4.99
N ILE A 133 15.51 7.55 4.19
CA ILE A 133 16.89 7.18 4.56
C ILE A 133 17.76 8.41 4.84
N LYS A 134 17.56 9.50 4.08
CA LYS A 134 18.31 10.76 4.28
C LYS A 134 17.80 11.60 5.46
N GLY A 135 16.82 11.12 6.23
CA GLY A 135 16.22 11.86 7.34
C GLY A 135 15.54 13.17 6.91
N LYS A 136 15.13 13.27 5.65
CA LYS A 136 14.50 14.49 5.08
C LYS A 136 13.00 14.53 5.25
N ILE A 137 12.39 13.43 5.68
CA ILE A 137 10.98 13.37 6.03
C ILE A 137 10.84 12.69 7.39
N GLU A 138 10.12 13.34 8.29
CA GLU A 138 9.76 12.78 9.58
C GLU A 138 8.59 11.80 9.42
N VAL A 139 8.62 10.70 10.18
CA VAL A 139 7.57 9.67 10.17
C VAL A 139 6.21 10.28 10.47
N LYS A 140 6.12 11.23 11.41
CA LYS A 140 4.89 11.95 11.76
C LYS A 140 4.29 12.76 10.60
N ARG A 141 5.12 13.18 9.64
CA ARG A 141 4.65 13.89 8.43
C ARG A 141 4.11 12.92 7.39
N LEU A 142 4.68 11.72 7.33
CA LEU A 142 4.27 10.66 6.41
C LEU A 142 3.05 9.89 6.90
N PHE A 143 2.93 9.66 8.21
CA PHE A 143 1.92 8.80 8.80
C PHE A 143 1.00 9.64 9.67
N SER A 144 -0.24 9.87 9.19
CA SER A 144 -1.22 10.66 9.94
C SER A 144 -1.75 9.87 11.13
N ASP A 145 -1.74 10.48 12.31
CA ASP A 145 -2.33 9.92 13.55
C ASP A 145 -3.88 9.87 13.55
N LYS A 146 -4.53 10.00 12.39
CA LYS A 146 -5.99 9.96 12.34
C LYS A 146 -6.45 8.54 12.56
N ASP A 147 -7.15 8.34 13.68
CA ASP A 147 -7.87 7.10 13.94
C ASP A 147 -8.81 6.78 12.78
N ILE A 148 -8.66 5.57 12.29
CA ILE A 148 -9.54 5.01 11.29
C ILE A 148 -10.73 4.37 11.96
N GLN A 149 -11.90 4.65 11.40
CA GLN A 149 -13.12 4.05 11.88
C GLN A 149 -13.35 2.72 11.17
N LEU A 150 -13.89 1.72 11.88
CA LEU A 150 -14.16 0.39 11.35
C LEU A 150 -14.93 0.38 10.02
N HIS A 151 -15.87 1.31 9.86
CA HIS A 151 -16.66 1.39 8.64
C HIS A 151 -15.83 1.88 7.43
N GLU A 152 -14.76 2.64 7.65
CA GLU A 152 -13.81 3.06 6.60
C GLU A 152 -12.97 1.87 6.13
N ILE A 153 -12.48 1.07 7.08
CA ILE A 153 -11.79 -0.20 6.84
C ILE A 153 -12.64 -1.13 5.96
N LEU A 154 -13.93 -1.26 6.29
CA LEU A 154 -14.86 -2.10 5.52
C LEU A 154 -15.06 -1.60 4.09
N ILE A 155 -15.24 -0.28 3.91
CA ILE A 155 -15.39 0.33 2.58
C ILE A 155 -14.13 0.08 1.74
N ASP A 156 -12.94 0.32 2.32
CA ASP A 156 -11.67 0.11 1.64
C ASP A 156 -11.45 -1.35 1.26
N THR A 157 -11.79 -2.28 2.16
CA THR A 157 -11.75 -3.72 1.89
C THR A 157 -12.62 -4.10 0.70
N ILE A 158 -13.86 -3.59 0.65
CA ILE A 158 -14.80 -3.86 -0.44
C ILE A 158 -14.25 -3.32 -1.75
N ILE A 159 -13.80 -2.07 -1.78
CA ILE A 159 -13.31 -1.43 -3.00
C ILE A 159 -12.06 -2.15 -3.53
N ILE A 160 -11.11 -2.48 -2.67
CA ILE A 160 -9.88 -3.19 -3.07
C ILE A 160 -10.20 -4.59 -3.58
N THR A 161 -11.13 -5.29 -2.93
CA THR A 161 -11.58 -6.60 -3.40
C THR A 161 -12.19 -6.50 -4.80
N LEU A 162 -13.01 -5.47 -5.05
CA LEU A 162 -13.59 -5.21 -6.37
C LEU A 162 -12.51 -4.86 -7.41
N ILE A 163 -11.53 -4.02 -7.06
CA ILE A 163 -10.41 -3.67 -7.95
C ILE A 163 -9.62 -4.92 -8.32
N ILE A 164 -9.26 -5.76 -7.35
CA ILE A 164 -8.50 -6.99 -7.59
C ILE A 164 -9.32 -7.94 -8.47
N PHE A 165 -10.61 -8.14 -8.16
CA PHE A 165 -11.47 -9.03 -8.94
C PHE A 165 -11.62 -8.54 -10.39
N TYR A 166 -11.86 -7.25 -10.60
CA TYR A 166 -11.98 -6.66 -11.93
C TYR A 166 -10.65 -6.73 -12.69
N SER A 167 -9.55 -6.34 -12.06
CA SER A 167 -8.21 -6.36 -12.66
C SER A 167 -7.80 -7.78 -13.08
N LYS A 168 -7.99 -8.78 -12.21
CA LYS A 168 -7.61 -10.16 -12.49
C LYS A 168 -8.55 -10.86 -13.46
N ASN A 169 -9.86 -10.71 -13.32
CA ASN A 169 -10.81 -11.53 -14.09
C ASN A 169 -11.29 -10.86 -15.38
N LYS A 170 -11.35 -9.52 -15.42
CA LYS A 170 -11.84 -8.79 -16.59
C LYS A 170 -10.71 -8.26 -17.47
N LEU A 171 -9.67 -7.71 -16.86
CA LEU A 171 -8.51 -7.15 -17.57
C LEU A 171 -7.38 -8.18 -17.77
N ASN A 172 -7.46 -9.32 -17.07
CA ASN A 172 -6.43 -10.36 -17.08
C ASN A 172 -5.03 -9.83 -16.71
N ASN A 173 -4.98 -8.86 -15.80
CA ASN A 173 -3.73 -8.25 -15.39
C ASN A 173 -2.87 -9.19 -14.57
N ASN A 174 -1.56 -9.01 -14.67
CA ASN A 174 -0.63 -9.63 -13.75
C ASN A 174 -0.80 -9.05 -12.33
N TRP A 175 -0.27 -9.75 -11.33
CA TRP A 175 -0.40 -9.34 -9.94
C TRP A 175 0.30 -7.99 -9.67
N MET A 176 1.40 -7.67 -10.38
CA MET A 176 2.17 -6.44 -10.19
C MET A 176 1.40 -5.18 -10.62
N ILE A 177 0.76 -5.22 -11.79
CA ILE A 177 -0.14 -4.15 -12.26
C ILE A 177 -1.30 -4.03 -11.27
N THR A 178 -1.94 -5.15 -10.93
CA THR A 178 -3.09 -5.16 -10.00
C THR A 178 -2.72 -4.53 -8.66
N PHE A 179 -1.56 -4.89 -8.12
CA PHE A 179 -1.04 -4.33 -6.87
C PHE A 179 -0.77 -2.83 -6.99
N SER A 180 -0.15 -2.39 -8.08
CA SER A 180 0.19 -0.99 -8.31
C SER A 180 -1.06 -0.12 -8.53
N ILE A 181 -2.12 -0.66 -9.15
CA ILE A 181 -3.44 -0.02 -9.23
C ILE A 181 -4.04 0.12 -7.83
N CYS A 182 -4.03 -0.94 -7.01
CA CYS A 182 -4.54 -0.91 -5.64
C CYS A 182 -3.82 0.15 -4.81
N ILE A 183 -2.49 0.22 -4.89
CA ILE A 183 -1.70 1.24 -4.19
C ILE A 183 -1.99 2.64 -4.70
N SER A 184 -2.07 2.83 -6.01
CA SER A 184 -2.39 4.13 -6.60
C SER A 184 -3.75 4.62 -6.12
N TYR A 185 -4.76 3.74 -6.10
CA TYR A 185 -6.07 4.02 -5.50
C TYR A 185 -5.93 4.43 -4.02
N THR A 186 -5.16 3.67 -3.26
CA THR A 186 -5.01 3.88 -1.81
C THR A 186 -4.37 5.20 -1.47
N ILE A 187 -3.41 5.65 -2.28
CA ILE A 187 -2.68 6.90 -2.06
C ILE A 187 -3.49 8.10 -2.55
N THR A 188 -4.22 7.96 -3.66
CA THR A 188 -4.87 9.11 -4.33
C THR A 188 -6.35 9.26 -4.00
N LEU A 189 -7.12 8.19 -4.09
CA LEU A 189 -8.58 8.23 -4.06
C LEU A 189 -9.15 7.91 -2.68
N ASN A 190 -8.49 7.05 -1.92
CA ASN A 190 -8.95 6.63 -0.60
C ASN A 190 -9.21 7.81 0.34
N SER A 191 -8.27 8.76 0.42
CA SER A 191 -8.43 9.95 1.27
C SER A 191 -9.68 10.79 0.92
N LEU A 192 -10.05 10.84 -0.37
CA LEU A 192 -11.25 11.50 -0.85
C LEU A 192 -12.52 10.73 -0.48
N ILE A 193 -12.49 9.41 -0.63
CA ILE A 193 -13.62 8.51 -0.30
C ILE A 193 -13.90 8.56 1.21
N ILE A 194 -12.87 8.44 2.04
CA ILE A 194 -12.97 8.58 3.50
C ILE A 194 -13.57 9.94 3.86
N LYS A 195 -13.07 11.03 3.27
CA LYS A 195 -13.58 12.38 3.53
C LYS A 195 -15.06 12.51 3.14
N PHE A 196 -15.45 11.99 1.99
CA PHE A 196 -16.82 12.03 1.50
C PHE A 196 -17.76 11.22 2.39
N ASN A 197 -17.36 10.01 2.77
CA ASN A 197 -18.10 9.13 3.66
C ASN A 197 -18.33 9.77 5.05
N ARG A 198 -17.31 10.42 5.63
CA ARG A 198 -17.46 11.18 6.89
C ARG A 198 -18.51 12.30 6.78
N ILE A 199 -18.56 13.01 5.65
CA ILE A 199 -19.54 14.08 5.40
C ILE A 199 -20.95 13.52 5.28
N ILE A 200 -21.13 12.37 4.63
CA ILE A 200 -22.43 11.72 4.51
C ILE A 200 -22.92 11.27 5.88
N LEU A 201 -22.09 10.57 6.65
CA LEU A 201 -22.47 10.04 7.95
C LEU A 201 -22.80 11.14 8.95
N SER A 202 -22.10 12.27 8.93
CA SER A 202 -22.41 13.41 9.80
C SER A 202 -23.78 14.02 9.46
N LYS A 203 -24.12 14.14 8.17
CA LYS A 203 -25.46 14.59 7.73
C LYS A 203 -26.56 13.62 8.12
N ILE A 204 -26.35 12.31 7.94
CA ILE A 204 -27.34 11.28 8.33
C ILE A 204 -27.59 11.33 9.83
N ARG A 205 -26.54 11.40 10.65
CA ARG A 205 -26.67 11.53 12.11
C ARG A 205 -27.45 12.80 12.50
N TYR A 206 -27.14 13.92 11.88
CA TYR A 206 -27.86 15.17 12.14
C TYR A 206 -29.37 15.05 11.83
N LEU A 207 -29.75 14.33 10.77
CA LEU A 207 -31.16 14.12 10.40
C LEU A 207 -31.90 13.14 11.31
N LEU A 208 -31.21 12.13 11.85
CA LEU A 208 -31.82 11.10 12.70
C LEU A 208 -32.02 11.53 14.17
N PHE A 209 -31.24 12.49 14.65
CA PHE A 209 -31.24 12.93 16.06
C PHE A 209 -31.79 14.35 16.25
N LYS A 210 -32.54 14.86 15.28
CA LYS A 210 -33.31 16.10 15.36
C LYS A 210 -34.78 15.77 15.54
#